data_AF-A0A351Y6Y2-F1
#
_entry.id   AF-A0A351Y6Y2-F1
#
_cell.length_a   1.000
_cell.length_b   1.000
_cell.length_c   1.000
_cell.angle_alpha   90.00
_cell.angle_beta   90.00
_cell.angle_gamma   90.00
#
_symmetry.space_group_name_H-M   'P 1'
#
loop_
_entity.id
_entity.type
_entity.pdbx_description
1 polymer ?
#
loop_
_entity_poly.entity_id
_entity_poly.type
_entity_poly.pdbx_seq_one_letter_code
_entity_poly.pdbx_strand_id
1 'polypeptide(L)'
;MTKLRNASNFVFMNLQDFDQKIALTEDKLCPIDIWVLAQANKTSQEMVKHLNNYEFGLARIEFEKFFRHDFCDNYLEIVKDKIYKAEKYPN
;
A
#
# COMPACT_ATOMS: atom_id res chain seq x y z
N MET A 1 2.30 -16.25 -3.67
CA MET A 1 3.57 -15.79 -4.25
C MET A 1 3.39 -14.89 -5.47
N THR A 2 2.64 -15.27 -6.50
CA THR A 2 2.49 -14.46 -7.75
C THR A 2 2.00 -13.03 -7.51
N LYS A 3 0.96 -12.84 -6.67
CA LYS A 3 0.36 -11.50 -6.43
C LYS A 3 1.34 -10.52 -5.77
N LEU A 4 2.15 -10.99 -4.82
CA LEU A 4 3.20 -10.19 -4.18
C LEU A 4 4.23 -9.71 -5.21
N ARG A 5 4.78 -10.64 -6.00
CA ARG A 5 5.75 -10.30 -7.05
C ARG A 5 5.18 -9.32 -8.08
N ASN A 6 3.94 -9.52 -8.51
CA ASN A 6 3.30 -8.64 -9.49
C ASN A 6 3.09 -7.22 -8.92
N ALA A 7 2.62 -7.11 -7.68
CA ALA A 7 2.45 -5.84 -7.01
C ALA A 7 3.79 -5.11 -6.81
N SER A 8 4.82 -5.82 -6.34
CA SER A 8 6.18 -5.26 -6.18
C SER A 8 6.75 -4.76 -7.51
N ASN A 9 6.65 -5.55 -8.58
CA ASN A 9 7.12 -5.16 -9.90
C ASN A 9 6.42 -3.88 -10.39
N PHE A 10 5.09 -3.80 -10.22
CA PHE A 10 4.34 -2.61 -10.59
C PHE A 10 4.82 -1.38 -9.82
N VAL A 11 5.00 -1.49 -8.50
CA VAL A 11 5.48 -0.37 -7.67
C VAL A 11 6.89 0.06 -8.12
N PHE A 12 7.83 -0.88 -8.27
CA PHE A 12 9.20 -0.55 -8.66
C PHE A 12 9.29 0.10 -10.05
N MET A 13 8.48 -0.36 -11.01
CA MET A 13 8.45 0.24 -12.34
C MET A 13 7.97 1.70 -12.31
N ASN A 14 7.06 2.05 -11.40
CA ASN A 14 6.48 3.39 -11.32
C ASN A 14 7.21 4.32 -10.33
N LEU A 15 8.27 3.85 -9.66
CA LEU A 15 9.10 4.63 -8.75
C LEU A 15 10.52 4.88 -9.29
N GLN A 16 10.82 4.54 -10.55
CA GLN A 16 12.18 4.66 -11.10
C GLN A 16 12.72 6.10 -11.06
N ASP A 17 11.85 7.09 -11.31
CA ASP A 17 12.19 8.52 -11.31
C ASP A 17 11.74 9.24 -10.03
N PHE A 18 11.41 8.48 -8.97
CA PHE A 18 10.95 9.06 -7.70
C PHE A 18 12.12 9.66 -6.92
N ASP A 19 12.16 10.98 -6.79
CA ASP A 19 13.09 11.67 -5.90
C ASP A 19 12.49 11.79 -4.49
N GLN A 20 13.10 11.08 -3.54
CA GLN A 20 12.72 11.11 -2.13
C GLN A 20 12.82 12.53 -1.51
N LYS A 21 13.66 13.42 -2.06
CA LYS A 21 13.80 14.81 -1.58
C LYS A 21 12.66 15.73 -2.02
N ILE A 22 11.92 15.36 -3.06
CA ILE A 22 10.72 16.07 -3.52
C ILE A 22 9.50 15.73 -2.63
N ALA A 23 9.65 14.73 -1.75
CA ALA A 23 8.54 13.88 -1.36
C ALA A 23 7.93 14.16 0.02
N LEU A 24 6.59 14.09 0.02
CA LEU A 24 5.68 13.84 1.14
C LEU A 24 5.55 14.98 2.16
N THR A 25 5.16 16.16 1.69
CA THR A 25 4.37 17.06 2.55
C THR A 25 2.92 16.54 2.58
N GLU A 26 2.28 16.51 3.77
CA GLU A 26 0.94 15.91 3.96
C GLU A 26 -0.13 16.51 3.03
N ASP A 27 0.06 17.76 2.61
CA ASP A 27 -0.78 18.50 1.66
C ASP A 27 -0.82 17.87 0.25
N LYS A 28 0.13 17.02 -0.11
CA LYS A 28 0.17 16.32 -1.41
C LYS A 28 -0.47 14.93 -1.39
N LEU A 29 -0.89 14.43 -0.22
CA LEU A 29 -1.52 13.12 -0.12
C LEU A 29 -3.02 13.22 -0.42
N CYS A 30 -3.52 12.37 -1.30
CA CYS A 30 -4.97 12.23 -1.47
C CYS A 30 -5.55 11.50 -0.25
N PRO A 31 -6.86 11.68 0.04
CA PRO A 31 -7.53 10.96 1.13
C PRO A 31 -7.35 9.43 1.07
N ILE A 32 -7.27 8.86 -0.14
CA ILE A 32 -7.04 7.42 -0.34
C ILE A 32 -5.63 6.98 0.06
N ASP A 33 -4.63 7.84 -0.11
CA ASP A 33 -3.25 7.58 0.30
C ASP A 33 -3.14 7.59 1.84
N ILE A 34 -3.79 8.56 2.47
CA ILE A 34 -3.88 8.63 3.94
C ILE A 34 -4.60 7.38 4.49
N TRP A 35 -5.68 6.96 3.85
CA TRP A 35 -6.44 5.78 4.26
C TRP A 35 -5.58 4.50 4.20
N VAL A 36 -4.85 4.24 3.11
CA VAL A 36 -4.05 3.01 3.02
C VAL A 36 -2.89 3.02 4.04
N LEU A 37 -2.31 4.18 4.32
CA LEU A 37 -1.29 4.34 5.36
C LEU A 37 -1.85 4.07 6.76
N ALA A 38 -3.06 4.55 7.06
CA ALA A 38 -3.74 4.26 8.32
C ALA A 38 -4.03 2.76 8.47
N GLN A 39 -4.49 2.10 7.40
CA GLN A 39 -4.71 0.66 7.39
C GLN A 39 -3.40 -0.12 7.60
N ALA A 40 -2.32 0.27 6.92
CA ALA A 40 -1.01 -0.35 7.09
C ALA A 40 -0.51 -0.25 8.55
N ASN A 41 -0.66 0.93 9.17
CA ASN A 41 -0.30 1.14 10.57
C ASN A 41 -1.14 0.27 11.51
N LYS A 42 -2.45 0.18 11.30
CA LYS A 42 -3.34 -0.67 12.09
C LYS A 42 -2.97 -2.15 11.96
N THR A 43 -2.78 -2.64 10.75
CA THR A 43 -2.35 -4.02 10.48
C THR A 43 -1.00 -4.30 11.14
N SER A 44 -0.04 -3.38 11.07
CA SER A 44 1.27 -3.53 11.72
C SER A 44 1.14 -3.69 13.24
N GLN A 45 0.29 -2.89 13.90
CA GLN A 45 0.05 -3.00 15.34
C GLN A 45 -0.57 -4.35 15.75
N GLU A 46 -1.57 -4.83 15.00
CA GLU A 46 -2.18 -6.14 15.27
C GLU A 46 -1.21 -7.30 15.00
N MET A 47 -0.42 -7.20 13.93
CA MET A 47 0.64 -8.17 13.66
C MET A 47 1.66 -8.22 14.80
N VAL A 48 2.11 -7.07 15.31
CA VAL A 48 3.05 -7.01 16.44
C VAL A 48 2.45 -7.67 17.68
N LYS A 49 1.17 -7.45 17.97
CA LYS A 49 0.47 -8.10 19.09
C LYS A 49 0.48 -9.63 18.94
N HIS A 50 0.15 -10.15 17.77
CA HIS A 50 0.19 -11.60 17.51
C HIS A 50 1.62 -12.16 17.58
N LEU A 51 2.60 -11.46 17.02
CA LEU A 51 3.99 -11.88 17.04
C LEU A 51 4.56 -11.93 18.46
N ASN A 52 4.21 -10.96 19.32
CA ASN A 52 4.61 -10.95 20.74
C ASN A 52 4.03 -12.14 21.53
N ASN A 53 2.91 -12.69 21.08
CA ASN A 53 2.29 -13.88 21.65
C ASN A 53 2.74 -15.19 20.97
N TYR A 54 3.74 -15.14 20.08
CA TYR A 54 4.19 -16.27 19.25
C TYR A 54 3.09 -16.84 18.31
N GLU A 55 2.07 -16.04 18.01
CA GLU A 55 0.94 -16.41 17.14
C GLU A 55 1.22 -16.06 15.67
N PHE A 56 2.31 -16.62 15.11
CA PHE A 56 2.76 -16.30 13.75
C PHE A 56 1.69 -16.51 12.66
N GLY A 57 0.83 -17.52 12.84
CA GLY A 57 -0.27 -17.79 11.92
C GLY A 57 -1.29 -16.65 11.84
N LEU A 58 -1.62 -16.05 12.99
CA LEU A 58 -2.56 -14.93 13.05
C LEU A 58 -1.95 -13.65 12.49
N ALA A 59 -0.68 -13.37 12.82
CA ALA A 59 0.06 -12.24 12.23
C ALA A 59 0.11 -12.35 10.69
N ARG A 60 0.31 -13.56 10.16
CA ARG A 60 0.30 -13.80 8.72
C ARG A 60 -1.07 -13.57 8.10
N ILE A 61 -2.15 -14.05 8.74
CA ILE A 61 -3.52 -13.84 8.24
C ILE A 61 -3.84 -12.35 8.17
N GLU A 62 -3.46 -11.58 9.19
CA GLU A 62 -3.70 -10.14 9.23
C GLU A 62 -2.94 -9.43 8.09
N PHE A 63 -1.66 -9.76 7.88
CA PHE A 63 -0.90 -9.27 6.74
C PHE A 63 -1.53 -9.64 5.40
N GLU A 64 -1.90 -10.91 5.21
CA GLU A 64 -2.44 -11.39 3.93
C GLU A 64 -3.77 -10.70 3.61
N LYS A 65 -4.60 -10.43 4.62
CA LYS A 65 -5.86 -9.69 4.47
C LYS A 65 -5.61 -8.26 4.01
N PHE A 66 -4.75 -7.52 4.70
CA PHE A 66 -4.38 -6.16 4.30
C PHE A 66 -3.78 -6.13 2.91
N PHE A 67 -2.77 -6.98 2.66
CA PHE A 67 -2.03 -6.97 1.40
C PHE A 67 -2.95 -7.27 0.20
N ARG A 68 -3.86 -8.24 0.35
CA ARG A 68 -4.76 -8.63 -0.75
C ARG A 68 -5.89 -7.63 -0.95
N HIS A 69 -6.63 -7.28 0.10
CA HIS A 69 -7.87 -6.52 -0.05
C HIS A 69 -7.63 -5.01 -0.02
N ASP A 70 -6.95 -4.52 1.01
CA ASP A 70 -6.77 -3.08 1.19
C ASP A 70 -5.73 -2.52 0.22
N PHE A 71 -4.59 -3.21 0.10
CA PHE A 71 -3.50 -2.74 -0.76
C PHE A 71 -3.68 -3.14 -2.23
N CYS A 72 -3.82 -4.44 -2.55
CA CYS A 72 -3.88 -4.86 -3.95
C CYS A 72 -5.22 -4.55 -4.63
N ASP A 73 -6.33 -5.05 -4.07
CA ASP A 73 -7.64 -4.98 -4.75
C ASP A 73 -8.24 -3.57 -4.74
N ASN A 74 -7.89 -2.75 -3.73
CA ASN A 74 -8.40 -1.39 -3.58
C ASN A 74 -7.35 -0.34 -3.98
N TYR A 75 -6.33 -0.13 -3.15
CA TYR A 75 -5.39 0.98 -3.33
C TYR A 75 -4.64 0.93 -4.67
N LEU A 76 -4.02 -0.21 -5.00
CA LEU A 76 -3.25 -0.35 -6.24
C LEU A 76 -4.11 -0.23 -7.50
N GLU A 77 -5.36 -0.67 -7.48
CA GLU A 77 -6.26 -0.48 -8.63
C GLU A 77 -6.62 1.00 -8.85
N ILE A 78 -6.82 1.76 -7.77
CA ILE A 78 -7.03 3.22 -7.84
C ILE A 78 -5.77 3.92 -8.36
N VAL A 79 -4.59 3.54 -7.86
CA VAL A 79 -3.31 4.10 -8.31
C VAL A 79 -3.06 3.81 -9.79
N LYS A 80 -3.35 2.59 -10.26
CA LYS A 80 -3.30 2.25 -11.69
C LYS A 80 -4.18 3.19 -12.51
N ASP A 81 -5.42 3.42 -12.08
CA ASP A 81 -6.32 4.32 -12.81
C ASP A 81 -5.75 5.74 -12.91
N LYS A 82 -5.19 6.27 -11.81
CA LYS A 82 -4.52 7.58 -11.79
C LYS A 82 -3.33 7.65 -12.75
N ILE A 83 -2.48 6.62 -12.76
CA ILE A 83 -1.29 6.56 -13.63
C ILE A 83 -1.71 6.46 -15.11
N TYR A 84 -2.66 5.59 -15.45
CA TYR A 84 -3.08 5.40 -16.84
C TYR A 84 -3.98 6.52 -17.37
N LYS A 85 -4.66 7.27 -16.49
CA LYS A 85 -5.57 8.36 -16.85
C LYS A 85 -5.11 9.70 -16.28
N ALA A 86 -3.82 9.97 -16.33
CA ALA A 86 -3.23 11.20 -15.78
C ALA A 86 -3.91 12.48 -16.32
N GLU A 87 -4.36 12.50 -17.57
CA GLU A 87 -5.09 13.63 -18.17
C GLU A 87 -6.45 13.92 -17.50
N LYS A 88 -7.08 12.92 -16.89
CA LYS A 88 -8.39 13.05 -16.21
C LYS A 88 -8.25 13.58 -14.78
N TYR A 89 -7.05 13.50 -14.20
CA TYR A 89 -6.75 13.91 -12.84
C TYR A 89 -5.59 14.92 -12.84
N PRO A 90 -5.80 16.14 -13.38
CA PRO A 90 -4.82 17.20 -13.22
C PRO A 90 -4.72 17.52 -11.72
N ASN A 91 -3.49 17.41 -11.19
CA ASN A 91 -3.18 17.65 -9.78
C ASN A 91 -3.75 18.98 -9.27
#